data_AF-A0A354X3J7-F1
#
_entry.id   AF-A0A354X3J7-F1
#
_cell.length_a   1.000
_cell.length_b   1.000
_cell.length_c   1.000
_cell.angle_alpha   90.00
_cell.angle_beta   90.00
_cell.angle_gamma   90.00
#
_symmetry.space_group_name_H-M   'P 1'
#
loop_
_entity.id
_entity.type
_entity.pdbx_description
1 polymer ?
#
loop_
_entity_poly.entity_id
_entity_poly.type
_entity_poly.pdbx_seq_one_letter_code
_entity_poly.pdbx_strand_id
1 'polypeptide(L)'
;MKTKSITLTVLVMLLMMACSKEDKIVYDSEQVQFISHVSALQTRTTSGGDQWVKNDPVGIYMIKNGTTLAAENILEKADNRQYKAASGDVFATGFNPAAPDQTIYYPTEGKVDFVAYYPYKSNEEIKEGYKYPVDVRNQTEQADIDLLYAKANGYDWFTTTLTISPMKDADLL
;
A
#
# COMPACT_ATOMS: atom_id res chain seq x y z
N MET A 1 32.93 -35.78 -73.28
CA MET A 1 32.92 -34.53 -72.50
C MET A 1 31.71 -33.71 -72.92
N LYS A 2 30.74 -33.54 -72.03
CA LYS A 2 29.56 -32.68 -72.22
C LYS A 2 29.33 -31.86 -70.94
N THR A 3 28.72 -30.72 -71.15
CA THR A 3 28.75 -29.47 -70.40
C THR A 3 27.69 -29.31 -69.29
N LYS A 4 28.01 -28.40 -68.34
CA LYS A 4 27.16 -27.44 -67.61
C LYS A 4 26.22 -27.89 -66.47
N SER A 5 26.45 -27.22 -65.34
CA SER A 5 25.50 -26.55 -64.42
C SER A 5 24.48 -27.40 -63.67
N ILE A 6 24.71 -27.59 -62.36
CA ILE A 6 23.63 -27.85 -61.38
C ILE A 6 23.78 -26.85 -60.24
N THR A 7 23.02 -25.77 -60.37
CA THR A 7 22.64 -24.82 -59.34
C THR A 7 21.63 -25.49 -58.39
N LEU A 8 21.59 -25.04 -57.13
CA LEU A 8 20.34 -24.91 -56.35
C LEU A 8 19.75 -26.18 -55.67
N THR A 9 20.34 -26.68 -54.57
CA THR A 9 19.63 -27.63 -53.69
C THR A 9 20.01 -27.60 -52.19
N VAL A 10 20.49 -26.47 -51.63
CA VAL A 10 20.93 -26.45 -50.20
C VAL A 10 20.12 -25.50 -49.29
N LEU A 11 19.08 -24.80 -49.77
CA LEU A 11 18.43 -23.74 -48.98
C LEU A 11 17.22 -24.18 -48.11
N VAL A 12 16.83 -25.45 -48.06
CA VAL A 12 15.49 -25.82 -47.50
C VAL A 12 15.50 -26.41 -46.08
N MET A 13 16.65 -26.66 -45.42
CA MET A 13 16.68 -27.38 -44.13
C MET A 13 16.83 -26.54 -42.85
N LEU A 14 16.83 -25.20 -42.89
CA LEU A 14 17.13 -24.38 -41.70
C LEU A 14 15.93 -23.80 -40.92
N LEU A 15 14.67 -24.13 -41.24
CA LEU A 15 13.50 -23.41 -40.69
C LEU A 15 12.79 -24.06 -39.48
N MET A 16 13.41 -25.02 -38.77
CA MET A 16 12.74 -25.72 -37.65
C MET A 16 13.44 -25.53 -36.28
N MET A 17 13.93 -24.32 -36.00
CA MET A 17 14.18 -23.85 -34.63
C MET A 17 13.33 -22.60 -34.37
N ALA A 18 12.02 -22.74 -34.50
CA ALA A 18 11.10 -21.84 -33.84
C ALA A 18 11.18 -22.16 -32.34
N CYS A 19 12.06 -21.44 -31.65
CA CYS A 19 12.11 -21.42 -30.19
C CYS A 19 10.74 -20.96 -29.71
N SER A 20 9.91 -21.89 -29.24
CA SER A 20 8.71 -21.57 -28.49
C SER A 20 9.15 -20.90 -27.20
N LYS A 21 9.26 -19.58 -27.23
CA LYS A 21 9.27 -18.78 -26.00
C LYS A 21 7.87 -18.90 -25.45
N GLU A 22 7.71 -19.77 -24.46
CA GLU A 22 6.60 -19.65 -23.52
C GLU A 22 6.82 -18.32 -22.80
N ASP A 23 6.14 -17.27 -23.28
CA ASP A 23 6.04 -16.02 -22.55
C ASP A 23 5.28 -16.33 -21.27
N LYS A 24 6.02 -16.60 -20.19
CA LYS A 24 5.46 -16.51 -18.85
C LYS A 24 5.04 -15.06 -18.69
N ILE A 25 3.74 -14.81 -18.69
CA ILE A 25 3.19 -13.51 -18.33
C ILE A 25 3.61 -13.28 -16.88
N VAL A 26 4.67 -12.49 -16.69
CA VAL A 26 5.03 -11.94 -15.39
C VAL A 26 4.06 -10.79 -15.19
N TYR A 27 3.05 -11.00 -14.36
CA TYR A 27 2.26 -9.90 -13.84
C TYR A 27 3.19 -9.10 -12.92
N ASP A 28 3.63 -7.93 -13.39
CA ASP A 28 4.37 -6.99 -12.54
C ASP A 28 3.40 -6.49 -11.48
N SER A 29 3.69 -6.74 -10.21
CA SER A 29 2.83 -6.30 -9.10
C SER A 29 2.86 -4.77 -9.04
N GLU A 30 1.71 -4.11 -9.18
CA GLU A 30 1.66 -2.65 -9.19
C GLU A 30 1.80 -2.06 -7.78
N GLN A 31 2.59 -0.99 -7.65
CA GLN A 31 2.72 -0.25 -6.39
C GLN A 31 1.40 0.43 -6.03
N VAL A 32 0.98 0.30 -4.77
CA VAL A 32 -0.20 1.01 -4.28
C VAL A 32 0.13 2.49 -4.06
N GLN A 33 -0.68 3.38 -4.65
CA GLN A 33 -0.66 4.81 -4.36
C GLN A 33 -1.76 5.16 -3.35
N PHE A 34 -1.37 5.73 -2.21
CA PHE A 34 -2.30 6.16 -1.18
C PHE A 34 -2.50 7.67 -1.20
N ILE A 35 -3.76 8.10 -1.23
CA ILE A 35 -4.17 9.49 -1.06
C ILE A 35 -5.07 9.56 0.16
N SER A 36 -4.76 10.47 1.08
CA SER A 36 -5.59 10.71 2.25
C SER A 36 -6.49 11.92 2.08
N HIS A 37 -7.63 11.87 2.77
CA HIS A 37 -8.45 13.04 3.05
C HIS A 37 -8.83 13.04 4.53
N VAL A 38 -8.51 14.11 5.23
CA VAL A 38 -8.92 14.37 6.61
C VAL A 38 -10.18 15.22 6.56
N SER A 39 -11.28 14.70 7.11
CA SER A 39 -12.54 15.45 7.16
C SER A 39 -12.50 16.49 8.28
N ALA A 40 -12.48 17.77 7.92
CA ALA A 40 -12.56 18.90 8.86
C ALA A 40 -13.85 18.92 9.72
N LEU A 41 -14.90 18.20 9.29
CA LEU A 41 -16.16 18.09 10.05
C LEU A 41 -16.13 16.97 11.10
N GLN A 42 -15.16 16.05 11.01
CA GLN A 42 -15.03 14.93 11.93
C GLN A 42 -13.82 15.06 12.84
N THR A 43 -12.72 15.67 12.38
CA THR A 43 -11.52 15.91 13.18
C THR A 43 -11.71 17.05 14.18
N ARG A 44 -11.29 16.84 15.42
CA ARG A 44 -11.32 17.88 16.46
C ARG A 44 -10.16 18.84 16.20
N THR A 45 -10.47 20.06 15.76
CA THR A 45 -10.20 21.33 16.47
C THR A 45 -9.97 22.50 15.50
N THR A 46 -10.52 23.66 15.87
CA THR A 46 -10.22 24.97 15.29
C THR A 46 -8.82 25.46 15.72
N SER A 47 -7.74 24.70 15.47
CA SER A 47 -6.33 25.11 15.74
C SER A 47 -5.26 24.14 15.16
N GLY A 48 -5.54 23.37 14.11
CA GLY A 48 -4.52 22.58 13.40
C GLY A 48 -4.48 21.08 13.68
N GLY A 49 -5.59 20.48 14.14
CA GLY A 49 -5.77 19.01 14.21
C GLY A 49 -6.52 18.42 13.01
N ASP A 50 -6.70 19.20 11.94
CA ASP A 50 -7.49 18.85 10.75
C ASP A 50 -6.65 18.81 9.47
N GLN A 51 -5.33 18.98 9.58
CA GLN A 51 -4.41 19.03 8.46
C GLN A 51 -3.22 18.10 8.71
N TRP A 52 -2.69 17.54 7.63
CA TRP A 52 -1.41 16.85 7.67
C TRP A 52 -0.28 17.85 7.83
N VAL A 53 0.76 17.48 8.57
CA VAL A 53 2.08 18.08 8.50
C VAL A 53 2.98 17.21 7.64
N LYS A 54 3.92 17.83 6.93
CA LYS A 54 4.83 17.09 6.05
C LYS A 54 5.63 16.08 6.86
N ASN A 55 5.68 14.85 6.36
CA ASN A 55 6.30 13.68 6.99
C ASN A 55 5.56 13.07 8.18
N ASP A 56 4.32 13.50 8.47
CA ASP A 56 3.49 12.81 9.46
C ASP A 56 3.45 11.30 9.16
N PRO A 57 3.87 10.46 10.12
CA PRO A 57 4.06 9.06 9.87
C PRO A 57 2.75 8.30 10.14
N VAL A 58 2.35 7.46 9.18
CA VAL A 58 1.18 6.59 9.29
C VAL A 58 1.61 5.13 9.17
N GLY A 59 0.89 4.23 9.84
CA GLY A 59 1.01 2.80 9.61
C GLY A 59 -0.10 2.33 8.69
N ILE A 60 0.24 1.52 7.69
CA ILE A 60 -0.72 0.97 6.72
C ILE A 60 -0.58 -0.55 6.67
N TYR A 61 -1.72 -1.23 6.78
CA TYR A 61 -1.86 -2.67 6.59
C TYR A 61 -2.65 -2.94 5.30
N MET A 62 -2.30 -4.03 4.60
CA MET A 62 -3.13 -4.59 3.53
C MET A 62 -3.58 -6.00 3.93
N ILE A 63 -4.89 -6.22 3.92
CA ILE A 63 -5.51 -7.48 4.33
C ILE A 63 -6.39 -8.04 3.24
N LYS A 64 -6.70 -9.33 3.36
CA LYS A 64 -7.68 -10.00 2.51
C LYS A 64 -9.03 -9.28 2.56
N ASN A 65 -9.63 -9.05 1.39
CA ASN A 65 -10.91 -8.38 1.31
C ASN A 65 -12.01 -9.07 2.16
N GLY A 66 -12.77 -8.27 2.89
CA GLY A 66 -13.87 -8.73 3.74
C GLY A 66 -13.41 -9.34 5.07
N THR A 67 -12.15 -9.22 5.44
CA THR A 67 -11.60 -9.76 6.70
C THR A 67 -11.30 -8.68 7.73
N THR A 68 -10.95 -9.11 8.94
CA THR A 68 -10.47 -8.25 10.03
C THR A 68 -8.95 -8.25 10.07
N LEU A 69 -8.37 -7.18 10.64
CA LEU A 69 -6.93 -7.11 10.85
C LEU A 69 -6.49 -8.22 11.80
N ALA A 70 -5.73 -9.16 11.27
CA ALA A 70 -5.17 -10.31 11.97
C ALA A 70 -3.97 -10.80 11.16
N ALA A 71 -3.00 -11.43 11.81
CA ALA A 71 -1.73 -11.82 11.19
C ALA A 71 -1.95 -12.76 9.99
N GLU A 72 -2.92 -13.67 10.11
CA GLU A 72 -3.30 -14.63 9.08
C GLU A 72 -3.99 -14.00 7.86
N ASN A 73 -4.48 -12.76 7.99
CA ASN A 73 -5.19 -12.05 6.93
C ASN A 73 -4.31 -11.03 6.20
N ILE A 74 -3.09 -10.77 6.67
CA ILE A 74 -2.13 -9.87 6.03
C ILE A 74 -1.70 -10.44 4.68
N LEU A 75 -1.70 -9.59 3.65
CA LEU A 75 -1.27 -9.93 2.29
C LEU A 75 0.06 -9.26 1.93
N GLU A 76 0.84 -9.88 1.05
CA GLU A 76 2.10 -9.33 0.50
C GLU A 76 3.07 -8.75 1.53
N LYS A 77 3.09 -9.32 2.75
CA LYS A 77 3.88 -8.83 3.90
C LYS A 77 3.59 -7.36 4.22
N ALA A 78 2.43 -6.82 3.88
CA ALA A 78 2.04 -5.45 4.15
C ALA A 78 1.53 -5.33 5.61
N ASP A 79 2.42 -5.66 6.55
CA ASP A 79 2.17 -5.58 7.99
C ASP A 79 2.77 -4.27 8.52
N ASN A 80 1.91 -3.35 8.97
CA ASN A 80 2.25 -2.06 9.57
C ASN A 80 3.33 -1.28 8.81
N ARG A 81 3.17 -1.13 7.49
CA ARG A 81 4.16 -0.43 6.67
C ARG A 81 4.12 1.06 6.95
N GLN A 82 5.29 1.63 7.22
CA GLN A 82 5.40 3.04 7.54
C GLN A 82 5.39 3.87 6.26
N TYR A 83 4.43 4.80 6.20
CA TYR A 83 4.31 5.79 5.16
C TYR A 83 4.32 7.20 5.77
N LYS A 84 4.59 8.22 4.96
CA LYS A 84 4.77 9.61 5.38
C LYS A 84 4.00 10.58 4.50
N ALA A 85 3.31 11.54 5.12
CA ALA A 85 2.62 12.60 4.40
C ALA A 85 3.58 13.34 3.45
N ALA A 86 3.27 13.40 2.15
CA ALA A 86 4.13 14.00 1.14
C ALA A 86 4.19 15.53 1.26
N SER A 87 3.04 16.12 1.59
CA SER A 87 2.81 17.56 1.80
C SER A 87 2.18 17.81 3.17
N GLY A 88 2.43 18.98 3.73
CA GLY A 88 1.81 19.48 4.97
C GLY A 88 0.92 20.69 4.73
N ASP A 89 0.26 21.16 5.79
CA ASP A 89 -0.70 22.27 5.85
C ASP A 89 -1.88 22.07 4.86
N VAL A 90 -2.27 20.81 4.66
CA VAL A 90 -3.31 20.40 3.71
C VAL A 90 -4.23 19.33 4.30
N PHE A 91 -5.52 19.38 3.93
CA PHE A 91 -6.53 18.38 4.28
C PHE A 91 -6.37 17.05 3.52
N ALA A 92 -5.65 17.07 2.40
CA ALA A 92 -5.42 15.92 1.56
C ALA A 92 -3.98 15.87 1.10
N THR A 93 -3.34 14.72 1.29
CA THR A 93 -1.94 14.50 0.92
C THR A 93 -1.75 13.08 0.41
N GLY A 94 -0.83 12.92 -0.55
CA GLY A 94 -0.33 11.60 -0.90
C GLY A 94 0.59 11.08 0.20
N PHE A 95 0.72 9.76 0.29
CA PHE A 95 1.67 9.14 1.20
C PHE A 95 2.81 8.46 0.46
N ASN A 96 4.04 8.75 0.88
CA ASN A 96 5.24 8.09 0.37
C ASN A 96 5.72 7.03 1.35
N PRO A 97 6.20 5.86 0.89
CA PRO A 97 6.80 4.87 1.78
C PRO A 97 8.02 5.48 2.48
N ALA A 98 8.20 5.18 3.78
CA ALA A 98 9.29 5.73 4.56
C ALA A 98 10.68 5.23 4.10
N ALA A 99 10.73 4.06 3.47
CA ALA A 99 11.90 3.45 2.85
C ALA A 99 11.45 2.46 1.74
N PRO A 100 12.32 2.05 0.81
CA PRO A 100 11.94 1.19 -0.32
C PRO A 100 11.25 -0.13 0.09
N ASP A 101 11.70 -0.74 1.18
CA ASP A 101 11.17 -1.99 1.74
C ASP A 101 9.78 -1.83 2.40
N GLN A 102 9.34 -0.59 2.64
CA GLN A 102 8.00 -0.27 3.16
C GLN A 102 6.93 -0.23 2.06
N THR A 103 7.34 -0.31 0.79
CA THR A 103 6.42 -0.22 -0.33
C THR A 103 5.42 -1.39 -0.34
N ILE A 104 4.13 -1.08 -0.41
CA ILE A 104 3.05 -2.03 -0.61
C ILE A 104 2.76 -2.16 -2.10
N TYR A 105 2.64 -3.40 -2.56
CA TYR A 105 2.25 -3.76 -3.92
C TYR A 105 0.93 -4.54 -3.87
N TYR A 106 0.08 -4.34 -4.87
CA TYR A 106 -1.12 -5.16 -5.01
C TYR A 106 -0.74 -6.62 -5.30
N PRO A 107 -1.51 -7.60 -4.78
CA PRO A 107 -1.41 -8.97 -5.26
C PRO A 107 -1.79 -9.03 -6.75
N THR A 108 -1.33 -10.05 -7.46
CA THR A 108 -1.59 -10.20 -8.89
C THR A 108 -3.08 -10.45 -9.20
N GLU A 109 -3.85 -10.92 -8.23
CA GLU A 109 -5.28 -11.20 -8.36
C GLU A 109 -6.03 -10.92 -7.05
N GLY A 110 -7.33 -10.62 -7.19
CA GLY A 110 -8.26 -10.48 -6.07
C GLY A 110 -8.31 -9.07 -5.50
N LYS A 111 -9.30 -8.86 -4.63
CA LYS A 111 -9.50 -7.59 -3.94
C LYS A 111 -8.79 -7.60 -2.60
N VAL A 112 -8.38 -6.41 -2.16
CA VAL A 112 -7.79 -6.18 -0.84
C VAL A 112 -8.55 -5.10 -0.09
N ASP A 113 -8.41 -5.13 1.24
CA ASP A 113 -8.80 -4.03 2.11
C ASP A 113 -7.54 -3.43 2.73
N PHE A 114 -7.58 -2.13 3.02
CA PHE A 114 -6.52 -1.42 3.71
C PHE A 114 -7.02 -0.89 5.05
N VAL A 115 -6.14 -0.95 6.04
CA VAL A 115 -6.33 -0.33 7.36
C VAL A 115 -5.16 0.63 7.57
N ALA A 116 -5.44 1.87 7.93
CA ALA A 116 -4.39 2.85 8.21
C ALA A 116 -4.66 3.58 9.52
N TYR A 117 -3.59 4.00 10.20
CA TYR A 117 -3.68 4.75 11.45
C TYR A 117 -2.56 5.78 11.58
N TYR A 118 -2.81 6.79 12.41
CA TYR A 118 -1.87 7.83 12.80
C TYR A 118 -1.96 8.09 14.32
N PRO A 119 -0.84 8.42 15.00
CA PRO A 119 0.53 8.43 14.49
C PRO A 119 1.15 7.04 14.49
N TYR A 120 2.06 6.78 13.55
CA TYR A 120 2.76 5.49 13.42
C TYR A 120 3.45 5.04 14.72
N LYS A 121 3.34 3.74 14.99
CA LYS A 121 4.09 3.03 16.04
C LYS A 121 4.75 1.81 15.43
N SER A 122 5.93 1.48 15.94
CA SER A 122 6.65 0.26 15.50
C SER A 122 5.86 -1.01 15.84
N ASN A 123 6.19 -2.13 15.20
CA ASN A 123 5.56 -3.42 15.51
C ASN A 123 5.86 -3.87 16.96
N GLU A 124 6.95 -3.41 17.55
CA GLU A 124 7.27 -3.67 18.95
C GLU A 124 6.34 -2.90 19.90
N GLU A 125 5.86 -1.73 19.48
CA GLU A 125 4.93 -0.91 20.26
C GLU A 125 3.46 -1.33 20.06
N ILE A 126 3.11 -1.80 18.86
CA ILE A 126 1.81 -2.42 18.58
C ILE A 126 1.79 -3.81 19.23
N LYS A 127 1.08 -3.94 20.35
CA LYS A 127 1.02 -5.18 21.14
C LYS A 127 0.24 -6.28 20.42
N GLU A 128 0.29 -7.50 20.99
CA GLU A 128 -0.49 -8.65 20.53
C GLU A 128 -1.96 -8.27 20.25
N GLY A 129 -2.45 -8.68 19.08
CA GLY A 129 -3.79 -8.36 18.60
C GLY A 129 -3.92 -7.02 17.86
N TYR A 130 -2.81 -6.44 17.38
CA TYR A 130 -2.81 -5.20 16.58
C TYR A 130 -3.35 -3.97 17.34
N LYS A 131 -3.23 -3.97 18.67
CA LYS A 131 -3.81 -2.90 19.50
C LYS A 131 -2.89 -1.70 19.61
N TYR A 132 -3.43 -0.53 19.26
CA TYR A 132 -2.74 0.73 19.44
C TYR A 132 -2.61 1.08 20.94
N PRO A 133 -1.40 1.33 21.46
CA PRO A 133 -1.22 1.73 22.84
C PRO A 133 -1.61 3.21 23.05
N VAL A 134 -2.78 3.46 23.66
CA VAL A 134 -3.22 4.82 23.99
C VAL A 134 -2.70 5.25 25.36
N ASP A 135 -1.96 6.36 25.41
CA ASP A 135 -1.52 7.00 26.65
C ASP A 135 -1.72 8.53 26.57
N VAL A 136 -2.66 9.04 27.38
CA VAL A 136 -3.04 10.47 27.38
C VAL A 136 -2.54 11.21 28.62
N ARG A 137 -1.64 10.60 29.40
CA ARG A 137 -1.12 11.20 30.65
C ARG A 137 -0.24 12.41 30.38
N ASN A 138 0.51 12.39 29.28
CA ASN A 138 1.29 13.53 28.79
C ASN A 138 0.60 14.11 27.55
N GLN A 139 0.24 15.39 27.59
CA GLN A 139 -0.46 16.09 26.52
C GLN A 139 0.30 17.32 26.02
N THR A 140 1.63 17.37 26.25
CA THR A 140 2.46 18.49 25.80
C THR A 140 2.55 18.57 24.27
N GLU A 141 2.51 17.42 23.60
CA GLU A 141 2.55 17.29 22.14
C GLU A 141 1.21 16.70 21.66
N GLN A 142 0.29 17.54 21.23
CA GLN A 142 -1.08 17.11 20.89
C GLN A 142 -1.12 16.11 19.72
N ALA A 143 -0.18 16.23 18.78
CA ALA A 143 -0.07 15.36 17.61
C ALA A 143 0.23 13.89 17.96
N ASP A 144 0.89 13.64 19.10
CA ASP A 144 1.23 12.28 19.55
C ASP A 144 0.02 11.51 20.09
N ILE A 145 -1.08 12.21 20.39
CA ILE A 145 -2.30 11.66 20.98
C ILE A 145 -3.55 11.91 20.14
N ASP A 146 -3.41 12.54 18.97
CA ASP A 146 -4.48 12.76 18.01
C ASP A 146 -4.63 11.54 17.10
N LEU A 147 -5.39 10.55 17.58
CA LEU A 147 -5.51 9.25 16.93
C LEU A 147 -6.47 9.30 15.75
N LEU A 148 -5.95 8.99 14.56
CA LEU A 148 -6.73 8.88 13.34
C LEU A 148 -6.71 7.44 12.81
N TYR A 149 -7.81 7.06 12.16
CA TYR A 149 -8.01 5.74 11.60
C TYR A 149 -8.71 5.82 10.22
N ALA A 150 -8.36 4.92 9.32
CA ALA A 150 -9.05 4.72 8.05
C ALA A 150 -9.17 3.24 7.72
N LYS A 151 -10.29 2.90 7.06
CA LYS A 151 -10.49 1.62 6.39
C LYS A 151 -10.95 1.86 4.96
N ALA A 152 -10.33 1.17 4.01
CA ALA A 152 -10.65 1.27 2.59
C ALA A 152 -10.81 -0.14 2.01
N ASN A 153 -12.02 -0.49 1.55
CA ASN A 153 -12.37 -1.87 1.22
C ASN A 153 -12.56 -2.11 -0.28
N GLY A 154 -12.18 -3.31 -0.73
CA GLY A 154 -12.58 -3.85 -2.03
C GLY A 154 -11.83 -3.28 -3.23
N TYR A 155 -10.55 -2.91 -3.04
CA TYR A 155 -9.68 -2.34 -4.08
C TYR A 155 -8.96 -3.45 -4.86
N ASP A 156 -8.82 -3.26 -6.17
CA ASP A 156 -8.21 -4.23 -7.10
C ASP A 156 -7.17 -3.64 -8.08
N TRP A 157 -7.06 -2.31 -8.31
CA TRP A 157 -6.03 -1.72 -9.19
C TRP A 157 -5.83 -0.17 -8.98
N PHE A 158 -4.62 0.35 -9.24
CA PHE A 158 -4.17 1.77 -9.36
C PHE A 158 -4.04 2.63 -8.09
N THR A 159 -5.14 3.19 -7.57
CA THR A 159 -5.08 4.25 -6.54
C THR A 159 -6.09 3.99 -5.44
N THR A 160 -5.60 3.99 -4.20
CA THR A 160 -6.42 3.83 -3.00
C THR A 160 -6.63 5.17 -2.33
N THR A 161 -7.89 5.56 -2.16
CA THR A 161 -8.24 6.70 -1.34
C THR A 161 -8.53 6.23 0.08
N LEU A 162 -7.74 6.72 1.03
CA LEU A 162 -7.95 6.56 2.46
C LEU A 162 -8.74 7.78 2.96
N THR A 163 -10.00 7.57 3.29
CA THR A 163 -10.76 8.59 4.02
C THR A 163 -10.46 8.44 5.50
N ILE A 164 -9.75 9.41 6.05
CA ILE A 164 -9.23 9.38 7.41
C ILE A 164 -10.23 10.11 8.32
N SER A 165 -10.61 9.42 9.40
CA SER A 165 -11.51 9.92 10.43
C SER A 165 -10.82 9.77 11.79
N PRO A 166 -11.21 10.56 12.82
CA PRO A 166 -10.76 10.27 14.17
C PRO A 166 -11.18 8.87 14.58
N MET A 167 -10.27 8.21 15.28
CA MET A 167 -10.52 6.89 15.85
C MET A 167 -11.56 7.02 16.96
N LYS A 168 -12.67 6.30 16.87
CA LYS A 168 -13.66 6.20 17.95
C LYS A 168 -13.36 4.96 18.80
N ASP A 169 -13.90 4.89 20.02
CA ASP A 169 -13.70 3.76 20.93
C ASP A 169 -14.08 2.39 20.32
N ALA A 170 -14.97 2.38 19.31
CA ALA A 170 -15.38 1.18 18.58
C ALA A 170 -14.43 0.79 17.42
N ASP A 171 -13.45 1.63 17.10
CA ASP A 171 -12.46 1.44 16.04
C ASP A 171 -11.09 0.99 16.60
N LEU A 172 -10.99 0.82 17.92
CA LEU A 172 -9.85 0.15 18.58
C LEU A 172 -9.86 -1.33 18.16
N LEU A 173 -8.84 -1.70 17.39
CA LEU A 173 -8.58 -3.02 16.82
C LEU A 173 -8.81 -4.18 17.82
#